data_AF-A0A2N4URZ5-F1
#
_entry.id   AF-A0A2N4URZ5-F1
#
_cell.length_a   1.000
_cell.length_b   1.000
_cell.length_c   1.000
_cell.angle_alpha   90.00
_cell.angle_beta   90.00
_cell.angle_gamma   90.00
#
_symmetry.space_group_name_H-M   'P 1'
#
loop_
_entity.id
_entity.type
_entity.pdbx_description
1 polymer ?
#
loop_
_entity_poly.entity_id
_entity_poly.type
_entity_poly.pdbx_seq_one_letter_code
_entity_poly.pdbx_strand_id
1 'polypeptide(L)' 'MDNIHPVWTLPLNEAAFTKGGLLLTPCPGTKGVNTITSLRQLKAAGATVVLTALEYKAVE' A
#
# COMPACT_ATOMS: atom_id res chain seq x y z
N MET A 1 -1.50 -19.48 9.20
CA MET A 1 -0.54 -18.72 8.38
C MET A 1 -1.32 -17.57 7.79
N ASP A 2 -1.00 -16.34 8.18
CA ASP A 2 -1.69 -15.17 7.63
C ASP A 2 -1.23 -14.98 6.19
N ASN A 3 -2.18 -14.87 5.27
CA ASN A 3 -1.89 -14.59 3.88
C ASN A 3 -1.22 -13.20 3.75
N ILE A 4 -0.28 -13.06 2.82
CA ILE A 4 0.38 -11.79 2.52
C ILE A 4 -0.46 -11.01 1.52
N HIS A 5 -0.77 -9.75 1.84
CA HIS A 5 -1.41 -8.86 0.89
C HIS A 5 -0.38 -8.43 -0.16
N PRO A 6 -0.67 -8.53 -1.47
CA PRO A 6 0.31 -8.21 -2.51
C PRO A 6 0.82 -6.77 -2.43
N VAL A 7 2.14 -6.59 -2.60
CA VAL A 7 2.82 -5.29 -2.62
C VAL A 7 3.88 -5.29 -3.72
N TRP A 8 3.98 -4.18 -4.46
CA TRP A 8 5.02 -3.95 -5.46
C TRP A 8 5.72 -2.62 -5.19
N THR A 9 7.05 -2.62 -5.24
CA THR A 9 7.85 -1.40 -5.09
C THR A 9 7.98 -0.71 -6.43
N LEU A 10 7.56 0.55 -6.50
CA LEU A 10 7.85 1.45 -7.61
C LEU A 10 8.97 2.41 -7.15
N PRO A 11 10.21 2.24 -7.64
CA PRO A 11 11.30 3.14 -7.31
C PRO A 11 11.01 4.54 -7.88
N LEU A 12 11.27 5.58 -7.09
CA LEU A 12 11.26 6.97 -7.55
C LEU A 12 12.69 7.37 -7.93
N ASN A 13 12.81 8.38 -8.80
CA ASN A 13 14.08 8.79 -9.41
C ASN A 13 15.24 8.90 -8.39
N GLU A 14 16.30 8.15 -8.65
CA GLU A 14 17.49 8.07 -7.79
C GLU A 14 18.27 9.39 -7.70
N ALA A 15 18.07 10.32 -8.64
CA ALA A 15 18.67 11.65 -8.63
C ALA A 15 17.97 12.64 -7.66
N ALA A 16 16.84 12.26 -7.06
CA ALA A 16 16.15 13.11 -6.10
C ALA A 16 16.87 13.11 -4.74
N PHE A 17 17.06 14.30 -4.16
CA PHE A 17 17.64 14.48 -2.82
C PHE A 17 16.85 13.76 -1.71
N THR A 18 15.58 13.48 -1.94
CA THR A 18 14.70 12.72 -1.04
C THR A 18 14.66 11.26 -1.45
N LYS A 19 15.27 10.39 -0.64
CA LYS A 19 15.14 8.94 -0.75
C LYS A 19 13.71 8.54 -0.38
N GLY A 20 12.94 8.10 -1.36
CA GLY A 20 11.56 7.64 -1.18
C GLY A 20 11.17 6.67 -2.29
N GLY A 21 10.15 5.86 -2.03
CA GLY A 21 9.60 4.91 -2.98
C GLY A 21 8.10 4.76 -2.75
N LEU A 22 7.38 4.30 -3.77
CA LEU A 22 5.96 3.98 -3.64
C LEU A 22 5.80 2.47 -3.46
N LEU A 23 5.03 2.08 -2.45
CA LEU A 23 4.54 0.71 -2.32
C LEU A 23 3.14 0.67 -2.91
N LEU A 24 3.01 0.05 -4.07
CA LEU A 24 1.73 -0.16 -4.73
C LEU A 24 1.09 -1.42 -4.18
N THR A 25 -0.16 -1.32 -3.77
CA THR A 25 -0.95 -2.42 -3.23
C THR A 25 -2.36 -2.31 -3.79
N PRO A 26 -3.06 -3.44 -4.05
CA PRO A 26 -4.51 -3.42 -4.18
C PRO A 26 -5.15 -2.83 -2.91
N CYS A 27 -6.44 -2.50 -2.95
CA CYS A 27 -7.14 -1.94 -1.79
C CYS A 27 -6.92 -2.83 -0.54
N PRO A 28 -6.33 -2.30 0.56
CA PRO A 28 -6.12 -3.06 1.79
C PRO A 28 -7.43 -3.65 2.32
N GLY A 29 -7.43 -4.94 2.64
CA GLY A 29 -8.68 -5.67 2.94
C GLY A 29 -9.20 -6.53 1.80
N THR A 30 -8.59 -6.47 0.61
CA THR A 30 -8.90 -7.35 -0.51
C THR A 30 -7.90 -8.51 -0.59
N LYS A 31 -8.01 -9.35 -1.62
CA LYS A 31 -7.09 -10.47 -1.88
C LYS A 31 -6.96 -11.48 -0.73
N GLY A 32 -8.02 -11.64 0.06
CA GLY A 32 -8.08 -12.64 1.13
C GLY A 32 -7.32 -12.26 2.40
N VAL A 33 -6.94 -10.98 2.58
CA VAL A 33 -6.32 -10.46 3.80
C VAL A 33 -7.17 -9.31 4.32
N ASN A 34 -7.55 -9.33 5.61
CA ASN A 34 -8.37 -8.27 6.19
C ASN A 34 -7.60 -6.94 6.29
N THR A 35 -8.34 -5.82 6.33
CA THR A 35 -7.79 -4.46 6.24
C THR A 35 -6.72 -4.18 7.31
N ILE A 36 -6.98 -4.56 8.56
CA ILE A 36 -6.02 -4.33 9.66
C ILE A 36 -4.73 -5.10 9.44
N THR A 37 -4.82 -6.34 8.98
CA THR A 37 -3.65 -7.18 8.70
C THR A 37 -2.86 -6.63 7.52
N SER A 38 -3.54 -6.22 6.43
CA SER A 38 -2.90 -5.57 5.28
C SER A 38 -2.16 -4.28 5.67
N LEU A 39 -2.77 -3.43 6.51
CA LEU A 39 -2.14 -2.20 6.98
C LEU A 39 -0.92 -2.46 7.89
N ARG A 40 -0.97 -3.49 8.74
CA ARG A 40 0.21 -3.91 9.53
C ARG A 40 1.35 -4.41 8.63
N GLN A 41 1.03 -5.19 7.59
CA GLN A 41 2.02 -5.66 6.62
C GLN A 41 2.66 -4.50 5.86
N LEU A 42 1.89 -3.49 5.44
CA LEU A 42 2.42 -2.27 4.81
C LEU A 42 3.34 -1.49 5.75
N LYS A 43 2.96 -1.31 7.02
CA LYS A 43 3.80 -0.66 8.03
C LYS A 43 5.12 -1.41 8.23
N ALA A 44 5.07 -2.74 8.30
CA ALA A 44 6.26 -3.58 8.42
C ALA A 44 7.17 -3.50 7.17
N ALA A 45 6.59 -3.26 5.99
CA ALA A 45 7.32 -3.03 4.75
C ALA A 45 7.91 -1.61 4.63
N GLY A 46 7.74 -0.75 5.63
CA GLY A 46 8.32 0.59 5.68
C GLY A 46 7.39 1.71 5.20
N ALA A 47 6.11 1.43 4.92
CA ALA A 47 5.15 2.47 4.61
C ALA A 47 4.95 3.41 5.82
N THR A 48 5.13 4.70 5.60
CA THR A 48 4.88 5.75 6.60
C THR A 48 3.57 6.49 6.38
N VAL A 49 3.05 6.48 5.14
CA VAL A 49 1.82 7.14 4.71
C VAL A 49 1.06 6.22 3.77
N VAL A 50 -0.28 6.27 3.80
CA VAL A 50 -1.16 5.58 2.86
C VAL A 50 -1.88 6.60 1.99
N LEU A 51 -1.69 6.49 0.67
CA LEU A 51 -2.41 7.26 -0.33
C LEU A 51 -3.37 6.32 -1.06
N THR A 52 -4.60 6.76 -1.32
CA THR A 52 -5.59 6.00 -2.07
C THR A 52 -5.87 6.67 -3.40
N ALA A 53 -5.92 5.87 -4.47
CA ALA A 53 -6.39 6.28 -5.79
C ALA A 53 -7.87 5.92 -6.02
N LEU A 54 -8.58 5.52 -4.96
CA LEU A 54 -10.03 5.30 -5.04
C LEU A 54 -10.74 6.64 -5.16
N GLU A 55 -11.53 6.80 -6.20
CA GLU A 55 -12.48 7.91 -6.29
C GLU A 55 -13.60 7.71 -5.27
N TYR A 56 -14.07 8.82 -4.68
CA TYR A 56 -15.31 8.80 -3.92
C TYR A 56 -16.48 8.63 -4.88
N LYS A 57 -16.92 7.38 -5.07
CA LYS A 57 -18.27 7.12 -5.56
C LYS A 57 -19.19 7.35 -4.38
N ALA A 58 -19.83 8.53 -4.31
CA ALA A 58 -21.04 8.65 -3.51
C ALA A 58 -21.96 7.49 -3.93
N VAL A 59 -22.39 6.69 -2.94
CA VAL A 59 -23.32 5.59 -3.15
C VAL A 59 -24.51 6.12 -3.97
N GLU A 60 -24.80 5.48 -5.10
CA GLU A 60 -26.04 5.68 -5.86
C GLU A 60 -27.14 4.78 -5.28
#